data_AF-A0A7K6KL82-F1
#
_entry.id   AF-A0A7K6KL82-F1
#
_cell.length_a   1.000
_cell.length_b   1.000
_cell.length_c   1.000
_cell.angle_alpha   90.00
_cell.angle_beta   90.00
_cell.angle_gamma   90.00
#
_symmetry.space_group_name_H-M   'P 1'
#
loop_
_entity.id
_entity.type
_entity.pdbx_description
1 polymer ?
#
loop_
_entity_poly.entity_id
_entity_poly.type
_entity_poly.pdbx_seq_one_letter_code
_entity_poly.pdbx_strand_id
1 'polypeptide(L)' 'RVAIQKMALQEEISEELAVDEIVVVRDNRTPSIVTYLDSYLVGGELWLVMEFMDGSTLSDVLGAVYLKEGQIGAVCGE' A
#
# COMPACT_ATOMS: atom_id res chain seq x y z
N ARG A 1 13.59 8.02 -1.14
CA ARG A 1 13.13 7.02 -2.16
C ARG A 1 11.61 6.99 -2.10
N VAL A 2 10.92 6.73 -3.21
CA VAL A 2 9.45 6.65 -3.27
C VAL A 2 9.04 5.35 -3.95
N ALA A 3 7.86 4.84 -3.60
CA ALA A 3 7.20 3.77 -4.33
C ALA A 3 6.11 4.36 -5.23
N ILE A 4 5.93 3.77 -6.41
CA ILE A 4 4.89 4.16 -7.36
C ILE A 4 4.05 2.93 -7.70
N GLN A 5 2.77 2.96 -7.34
CA GLN A 5 1.79 1.96 -7.75
C GLN A 5 1.01 2.47 -8.96
N LYS A 6 0.91 1.65 -10.01
CA LYS A 6 0.18 1.99 -11.24
C LYS A 6 -1.09 1.17 -11.32
N MET A 7 -2.20 1.85 -11.56
CA MET A 7 -3.54 1.27 -11.58
C MET A 7 -4.20 1.60 -12.92
N ALA A 8 -4.64 0.57 -13.65
CA ALA A 8 -5.33 0.77 -14.91
C ALA A 8 -6.82 1.07 -14.65
N LEU A 9 -7.34 2.16 -15.23
CA LEU A 9 -8.74 2.56 -15.07
C LEU A 9 -9.57 2.05 -16.25
N GLN A 10 -9.82 0.74 -16.28
CA GLN A 10 -10.47 0.09 -17.43
C GLN A 10 -12.01 0.02 -17.31
N GLU A 11 -12.55 0.03 -16.09
CA GLU A 11 -13.98 -0.12 -15.78
C GLU A 11 -14.35 0.74 -14.57
N GLU A 12 -15.62 1.16 -14.46
CA GLU A 12 -16.12 2.03 -13.37
C GLU A 12 -15.80 1.48 -11.97
N ILE A 13 -15.88 0.15 -11.80
CA ILE A 13 -15.52 -0.54 -10.54
C ILE A 13 -14.03 -0.34 -10.21
N SER A 14 -13.15 -0.36 -11.21
CA SER A 14 -11.71 -0.16 -11.01
C SER A 14 -11.41 1.29 -10.63
N GLU A 15 -12.19 2.24 -11.15
CA GLU A 15 -12.08 3.66 -10.80
C GLU A 15 -12.52 3.90 -9.35
N GLU A 16 -13.64 3.33 -8.93
CA GLU A 16 -14.14 3.46 -7.55
C GLU A 16 -13.14 2.89 -6.54
N LEU A 17 -12.57 1.71 -6.81
CA LEU A 17 -11.55 1.09 -5.95
C LEU A 17 -10.26 1.91 -5.89
N ALA A 18 -9.83 2.49 -7.01
CA ALA A 18 -8.63 3.34 -7.04
C ALA A 18 -8.84 4.63 -6.23
N VAL A 19 -10.05 5.20 -6.28
CA VAL A 19 -10.42 6.36 -5.46
C VAL A 19 -10.45 6.00 -3.98
N ASP A 20 -11.06 4.86 -3.62
CA ASP A 20 -11.11 4.38 -2.23
C ASP A 20 -9.70 4.21 -1.65
N GLU A 21 -8.79 3.58 -2.42
CA GLU A 21 -7.41 3.41 -2.01
C GLU A 21 -6.75 4.76 -1.71
N ILE A 22 -6.85 5.73 -2.62
CA ILE A 22 -6.27 7.07 -2.41
C ILE A 22 -6.86 7.76 -1.19
N VAL A 23 -8.19 7.71 -1.01
CA VAL A 23 -8.85 8.36 0.13
C VAL A 23 -8.38 7.74 1.44
N VAL A 24 -8.31 6.40 1.51
CA VAL A 24 -7.86 5.68 2.71
C VAL A 24 -6.43 6.09 3.10
N VAL A 25 -5.45 6.03 2.19
CA VAL A 25 -4.05 6.36 2.53
C VAL A 25 -3.82 7.87 2.70
N ARG A 26 -4.58 8.73 2.03
CA ARG A 26 -4.42 10.18 2.16
C ARG A 26 -4.98 10.71 3.48
N ASP A 27 -6.18 10.28 3.84
CA ASP A 27 -6.92 10.79 5.00
C ASP A 27 -6.51 10.10 6.31
N ASN A 28 -5.90 8.90 6.26
CA ASN A 28 -5.46 8.15 7.46
C ASN A 28 -3.94 8.09 7.63
N ARG A 29 -3.33 9.20 8.08
CA ARG A 29 -1.90 9.23 8.41
C ARG A 29 -1.63 8.64 9.80
N THR A 30 -1.20 7.38 9.83
CA THR A 30 -0.77 6.69 11.06
C THR A 30 0.51 5.89 10.81
N PRO A 31 1.30 5.55 11.85
CA PRO A 31 2.55 4.81 11.66
C PRO A 31 2.42 3.45 10.97
N SER A 32 1.22 2.87 10.94
CA SER A 32 0.94 1.55 10.34
C SER A 32 0.33 1.62 8.94
N ILE A 33 0.07 2.83 8.43
CA ILE A 33 -0.48 3.06 7.09
C ILE A 33 0.59 3.82 6.29
N VAL A 34 0.88 3.33 5.08
CA VAL A 34 1.87 3.97 4.21
C VAL A 34 1.46 5.40 3.86
N THR A 35 2.43 6.30 3.92
CA THR A 35 2.19 7.73 3.72
C THR A 35 1.94 8.03 2.24
N TYR A 36 0.76 8.57 1.94
CA TYR A 36 0.45 9.20 0.66
C TYR A 36 1.34 10.42 0.41
N LEU A 37 1.93 10.51 -0.78
CA LEU A 37 2.70 11.67 -1.23
C LEU A 37 1.96 12.46 -2.32
N ASP A 38 1.57 11.80 -3.41
CA ASP A 38 0.85 12.43 -4.52
C ASP A 38 0.16 11.40 -5.44
N SER A 39 -0.66 11.86 -6.39
CA SER A 39 -1.24 11.01 -7.43
C SER A 39 -1.37 11.71 -8.77
N TYR A 40 -1.20 10.95 -9.86
CA TYR A 40 -1.17 11.47 -11.23
C TYR A 40 -1.97 10.58 -12.17
N LEU A 41 -2.72 11.19 -13.10
CA LEU A 41 -3.35 10.47 -14.20
C LEU A 41 -2.48 10.57 -15.45
N VAL A 42 -1.91 9.44 -15.89
CA VAL A 42 -0.97 9.38 -17.01
C VAL A 42 -1.44 8.31 -18.00
N GLY A 43 -1.87 8.73 -19.19
CA GLY A 43 -2.21 7.79 -20.27
C GLY A 43 -3.37 6.83 -19.95
N GLY A 44 -4.29 7.22 -19.07
CA GLY A 44 -5.40 6.36 -18.62
C GLY A 44 -5.05 5.45 -17.44
N GLU A 45 -3.84 5.56 -16.89
CA GLU A 45 -3.43 4.90 -15.65
C GLU A 45 -3.31 5.91 -14.52
N LEU A 46 -3.81 5.55 -13.35
CA LEU A 46 -3.60 6.30 -12.12
C LEU A 46 -2.30 5.84 -11.46
N TRP A 47 -1.43 6.79 -11.18
CA TRP A 47 -0.13 6.56 -10.55
C TRP A 47 -0.21 7.12 -9.14
N LEU A 48 -0.10 6.25 -8.14
CA LEU A 48 -0.08 6.60 -6.73
C LEU A 48 1.38 6.65 -6.25
N VAL A 49 1.80 7.81 -5.75
CA VAL A 49 3.13 8.01 -5.17
C VAL A 49 3.02 7.95 -3.66
N MET A 50 3.79 7.05 -3.06
CA MET A 50 3.77 6.79 -1.62
C MET A 50 5.19 6.64 -1.07
N GLU A 51 5.31 6.67 0.26
CA GLU A 51 6.59 6.40 0.91
C GLU A 51 7.13 5.02 0.53
N PHE A 52 8.45 4.93 0.42
CA PHE A 52 9.09 3.64 0.16
C PHE A 52 9.37 2.93 1.47
N MET A 53 8.77 1.75 1.65
CA MET A 53 9.06 0.85 2.76
C MET A 53 10.29 0.02 2.41
N ASP A 54 11.39 0.20 3.15
CA ASP A 54 12.67 -0.50 2.90
C ASP A 54 12.65 -1.98 3.35
N GLY A 55 11.54 -2.45 3.92
CA GLY A 55 11.28 -3.86 4.20
C GLY A 55 10.68 -4.60 3.01
N SER A 56 10.98 -5.89 2.85
CA SER A 56 10.24 -6.77 1.94
C SER A 56 8.79 -6.91 2.40
N THR A 57 7.95 -7.55 1.58
CA THR A 57 6.58 -7.84 1.98
C THR A 57 6.53 -8.86 3.10
N LEU A 58 5.44 -8.87 3.89
CA LEU A 58 5.21 -9.93 4.87
C LEU A 58 5.09 -11.31 4.18
N SER A 59 4.60 -11.35 2.94
CA SER A 59 4.53 -12.57 2.12
C SER A 59 5.92 -13.14 1.83
N ASP A 60 6.91 -12.30 1.51
CA ASP A 60 8.30 -12.73 1.34
C ASP A 60 8.87 -13.33 2.63
N VAL A 61 8.58 -12.70 3.76
CA VAL A 61 9.03 -13.17 5.09
C VAL A 61 8.42 -14.54 5.40
N LEU A 62 7.10 -14.70 5.20
CA LEU A 62 6.39 -15.96 5.43
C LEU A 62 6.85 -17.08 4.48
N GLY A 63 7.34 -16.74 3.29
CA GLY A 63 7.94 -17.69 2.36
C GLY A 63 9.33 -18.18 2.80
N ALA A 64 10.05 -17.39 3.61
CA ALA A 64 11.43 -17.68 4.01
C ALA A 64 11.56 -18.25 5.43
N VAL A 65 10.68 -17.85 6.36
CA VAL A 65 10.79 -18.21 7.79
C VAL A 65 9.42 -18.44 8.44
N TYR A 66 9.40 -19.31 9.45
CA TYR A 66 8.26 -19.42 10.37
C TYR A 66 8.33 -18.33 11.44
N LEU A 67 7.27 -17.55 11.57
CA LEU A 67 7.14 -16.54 12.63
C LEU A 67 6.75 -17.20 13.96
N LYS A 68 7.41 -16.78 15.04
CA LYS A 68 7.02 -17.17 16.40
C LYS A 68 5.79 -16.37 16.83
N GLU A 69 5.03 -16.90 17.78
CA GLU A 69 3.81 -16.27 18.33
C GLU A 69 4.03 -14.81 18.74
N GLY A 70 5.13 -14.49 19.43
CA GLY A 70 5.45 -13.10 19.78
C GLY A 70 5.72 -12.17 18.59
N GLN A 71 6.18 -12.69 17.46
CA GLN A 71 6.36 -11.91 16.23
C GLN A 71 5.04 -11.71 15.49
N ILE A 72 4.15 -12.72 15.55
CA ILE A 72 2.79 -12.62 15.03
C ILE A 72 2.02 -11.57 15.83
N GLY A 73 2.07 -11.63 17.16
CA GLY A 73 1.41 -10.65 18.04
C GLY A 73 1.87 -9.22 17.77
N ALA A 74 3.19 -9.00 17.59
CA ALA A 74 3.72 -7.68 17.25
C ALA A 74 3.19 -7.13 15.91
N VAL A 75 2.90 -7.98 14.92
CA VAL A 75 2.29 -7.58 13.64
C VAL A 75 0.80 -7.32 13.80
N CYS A 76 0.11 -8.13 14.60
CA CYS A 76 -1.32 -7.96 14.93
C CYS A 76 -1.59 -6.75 15.84
N GLY A 77 -0.57 -6.22 16.52
CA GLY A 77 -0.70 -5.18 17.53
C GLY A 77 -1.16 -5.69 18.91
N GLU A 78 -0.88 -6.96 19.21
CA GLU A 78 -1.16 -7.65 20.48
C GLU A 78 -0.01 -7.56 21.50
#